data_AF-A0A2G5NST6-F1
#
_entry.id   AF-A0A2G5NST6-F1
#
_cell.length_a   1.000
_cell.length_b   1.000
_cell.length_c   1.000
_cell.angle_alpha   90.00
_cell.angle_beta   90.00
_cell.angle_gamma   90.00
#
_symmetry.space_group_name_H-M   'P 1'
#
loop_
_entity.id
_entity.type
_entity.pdbx_description
1 polymer ?
#
loop_
_entity_poly.entity_id
_entity_poly.type
_entity_poly.pdbx_seq_one_letter_code
_entity_poly.pdbx_strand_id
1 'polypeptide(L)'
;MSFERDLVDKCIRNVHKIKSVEPIDFEFDDFFDINLNVKNINIEKHSQDDLIFYNEIEDVIFNKCTDREAYIVWLLSQGMSFKEISSLLGISYIHTKTTYNDILNKICID
;
A
#
# COMPACT_ATOMS: atom_id res chain seq x y z
N MET A 1 -2.75 13.31 -12.38
CA MET A 1 -1.83 12.17 -12.60
C MET A 1 -2.74 10.97 -12.80
N SER A 2 -2.65 10.31 -13.95
CA SER A 2 -3.52 9.19 -14.28
C SER A 2 -2.88 7.90 -13.79
N PHE A 3 -3.55 7.16 -12.91
CA PHE A 3 -3.05 5.88 -12.42
C PHE A 3 -3.74 4.73 -13.16
N GLU A 4 -2.97 3.71 -13.56
CA GLU A 4 -3.53 2.50 -14.12
C GLU A 4 -4.22 1.68 -13.02
N ARG A 5 -5.51 1.39 -13.20
CA ARG A 5 -6.35 0.71 -12.20
C ARG A 5 -5.75 -0.59 -11.68
N ASP A 6 -5.22 -1.41 -12.59
CA ASP A 6 -4.69 -2.73 -12.25
C ASP A 6 -3.39 -2.63 -11.44
N LEU A 7 -2.58 -1.60 -11.68
CA LEU A 7 -1.39 -1.32 -10.89
C LEU A 7 -1.76 -0.86 -9.47
N VAL A 8 -2.77 0.01 -9.34
CA VAL A 8 -3.28 0.47 -8.03
C VAL A 8 -3.85 -0.70 -7.22
N ASP A 9 -4.71 -1.53 -7.82
CA ASP A 9 -5.27 -2.69 -7.12
C ASP A 9 -4.18 -3.68 -6.70
N LYS A 10 -3.22 -3.97 -7.59
CA LYS A 10 -2.11 -4.86 -7.29
C LYS A 10 -1.23 -4.30 -6.17
N CYS A 11 -0.93 -3.00 -6.19
CA CYS A 11 -0.14 -2.33 -5.16
C CYS A 11 -0.82 -2.45 -3.79
N ILE A 12 -2.06 -1.95 -3.67
CA ILE A 12 -2.83 -1.97 -2.42
C ILE A 12 -2.91 -3.40 -1.85
N ARG A 13 -3.19 -4.40 -2.69
CA ARG A 13 -3.35 -5.78 -2.23
C ARG A 13 -2.06 -6.47 -1.81
N ASN A 14 -0.89 -6.00 -2.24
CA ASN A 14 0.36 -6.74 -2.03
C ASN A 14 1.39 -5.98 -1.20
N VAL A 15 1.15 -4.72 -0.86
CA VAL A 15 2.11 -3.91 -0.10
C VAL A 15 2.49 -4.51 1.26
N HIS A 16 1.59 -5.21 1.96
CA HIS A 16 1.92 -5.92 3.21
C HIS A 16 3.03 -6.97 3.04
N LYS A 17 3.17 -7.57 1.86
CA LYS A 17 4.22 -8.57 1.57
C LYS A 17 5.60 -7.91 1.44
N ILE A 18 5.61 -6.64 1.08
CA ILE A 18 6.82 -5.83 0.91
C ILE A 18 7.22 -5.22 2.27
N LYS A 19 6.23 -4.82 3.08
CA LYS A 19 6.44 -4.32 4.45
C LYS A 19 6.96 -5.39 5.43
N SER A 20 6.91 -6.68 5.09
CA SER A 20 7.39 -7.76 5.97
C SER A 20 8.88 -8.07 5.82
N VAL A 21 9.63 -7.29 5.04
CA VAL A 21 11.10 -7.38 5.04
C VAL A 21 11.58 -6.88 6.40
N GLU A 22 12.28 -7.74 7.15
CA GLU A 22 12.82 -7.41 8.47
C GLU A 22 13.59 -6.08 8.40
N PRO A 23 13.44 -5.18 9.39
CA PRO A 23 14.24 -3.96 9.43
C PRO A 23 15.71 -4.36 9.44
N ILE A 24 16.44 -3.92 8.42
CA ILE A 24 17.90 -3.99 8.44
C ILE A 24 18.32 -3.03 9.56
N ASP A 25 18.94 -3.56 10.62
CA ASP A 25 19.60 -2.75 11.65
C ASP A 25 20.66 -1.91 10.94
N PHE A 26 20.35 -0.64 10.72
CA PHE A 26 21.23 0.34 10.12
C PHE A 26 21.46 1.42 11.17
N GLU A 27 22.65 1.46 11.76
CA GLU A 27 23.00 2.50 12.72
C GLU A 27 23.16 3.84 11.97
N PHE A 28 22.76 4.94 12.60
CA PHE A 28 22.81 6.27 11.96
C PHE A 28 24.24 6.69 11.57
N ASP A 29 25.24 6.16 12.28
CA ASP A 29 26.66 6.42 12.03
C ASP A 29 27.17 5.74 10.74
N ASP A 30 26.49 4.69 10.27
CA ASP A 30 26.82 3.97 9.03
C ASP A 30 26.32 4.70 7.76
N PHE A 31 25.53 5.77 7.89
CA PHE A 31 24.87 6.44 6.75
C PHE A 31 25.83 7.18 5.81
N PHE A 32 27.00 7.57 6.32
CA PHE A 32 28.04 8.29 5.55
C PHE A 32 29.30 7.47 5.30
N ASP A 33 29.31 6.18 5.66
CA ASP A 33 30.50 5.36 5.56
C ASP A 33 30.65 4.75 4.15
N ILE A 34 31.56 5.34 3.36
CA ILE A 34 31.79 5.03 1.93
C ILE A 34 32.39 3.62 1.75
N ASN A 35 32.80 2.97 2.85
CA ASN A 35 33.41 1.64 2.87
C ASN A 35 32.45 0.50 3.22
N LEU A 36 31.15 0.78 3.43
CA LEU A 36 30.17 -0.29 3.59
C LEU A 36 30.15 -1.14 2.33
N ASN A 37 30.48 -2.42 2.48
CA ASN A 37 30.41 -3.40 1.41
C ASN A 37 28.92 -3.65 1.11
N VAL A 38 28.32 -2.78 0.28
CA VAL A 38 26.91 -2.79 -0.18
C VAL A 38 26.54 -4.08 -0.93
N LYS A 39 27.42 -5.08 -0.96
CA LYS A 39 27.22 -6.37 -1.62
C LYS A 39 26.21 -7.28 -0.95
N ASN A 40 25.81 -7.02 0.30
CA ASN A 40 24.87 -7.86 1.05
C ASN A 40 23.58 -7.17 1.47
N ILE A 41 23.37 -5.89 1.12
CA ILE A 41 22.03 -5.34 1.22
C ILE A 41 21.30 -5.85 0.00
N ASN A 42 20.60 -6.97 0.17
CA ASN A 42 19.62 -7.46 -0.79
C ASN A 42 18.42 -6.50 -0.73
N ILE A 43 18.66 -5.24 -1.10
CA ILE A 43 17.61 -4.27 -1.38
C ILE A 43 16.99 -4.83 -2.65
N GLU A 44 15.95 -5.63 -2.49
CA GLU A 44 15.08 -6.00 -3.59
C GLU A 44 14.64 -4.66 -4.21
N LYS A 45 15.25 -4.28 -5.33
CA LYS A 45 14.97 -3.02 -6.04
C LYS A 45 13.48 -2.84 -6.36
N HIS A 46 12.71 -3.92 -6.34
CA HIS A 46 11.27 -3.92 -6.47
C HIS A 46 10.52 -3.36 -5.24
N SER A 47 11.10 -3.40 -4.03
CA SER A 47 10.43 -3.00 -2.78
C SER A 47 10.31 -1.47 -2.58
N GLN A 48 11.34 -0.70 -2.95
CA GLN A 48 11.34 0.75 -2.72
C GLN A 48 10.38 1.49 -3.66
N ASP A 49 10.40 1.18 -4.95
CA ASP A 49 9.50 1.81 -5.93
C ASP A 49 8.02 1.50 -5.62
N ASP A 50 7.72 0.26 -5.21
CA ASP A 50 6.36 -0.14 -4.82
C ASP A 50 5.88 0.58 -3.54
N LEU A 51 6.78 0.85 -2.58
CA LEU A 51 6.47 1.63 -1.38
C LEU A 51 6.29 3.12 -1.67
N ILE A 52 7.11 3.69 -2.55
CA ILE A 52 6.95 5.08 -3.02
C ILE A 52 5.61 5.21 -3.74
N PHE A 53 5.29 4.30 -4.65
CA PHE A 53 4.03 4.27 -5.37
C PHE A 53 2.83 4.12 -4.42
N TYR A 54 2.95 3.28 -3.39
CA TYR A 54 1.92 3.15 -2.37
C TYR A 54 1.69 4.46 -1.59
N ASN A 55 2.75 5.18 -1.23
CA ASN A 55 2.63 6.47 -0.54
C ASN A 55 1.92 7.52 -1.43
N GLU A 56 2.23 7.55 -2.73
CA GLU A 56 1.52 8.42 -3.68
C GLU A 56 0.01 8.09 -3.75
N ILE A 57 -0.33 6.80 -3.73
CA ILE A 57 -1.73 6.34 -3.66
C ILE A 57 -2.38 6.76 -2.33
N GLU A 58 -1.68 6.63 -1.20
CA GLU A 58 -2.19 7.07 0.11
C GLU A 58 -2.50 8.57 0.14
N ASP A 59 -1.64 9.41 -0.42
CA ASP A 59 -1.89 10.86 -0.52
C ASP A 59 -3.15 11.16 -1.34
N VAL A 60 -3.36 10.43 -2.44
CA VAL A 60 -4.57 10.58 -3.26
C VAL A 60 -5.82 10.10 -2.52
N ILE A 61 -5.73 8.98 -1.80
CA ILE A 61 -6.82 8.46 -0.98
C ILE A 61 -7.19 9.48 0.10
N PHE A 62 -6.20 10.05 0.80
CA PHE A 62 -6.41 11.04 1.85
C PHE A 62 -7.16 12.28 1.32
N ASN A 63 -6.86 12.69 0.09
CA ASN A 63 -7.49 13.87 -0.52
C ASN A 63 -8.87 13.60 -1.16
N LYS A 64 -9.09 12.40 -1.72
CA LYS A 64 -10.29 12.10 -2.53
C LYS A 64 -11.33 11.20 -1.83
N CYS A 65 -10.95 10.48 -0.79
CA CYS A 65 -11.80 9.49 -0.13
C CYS A 65 -12.28 9.99 1.23
N THR A 66 -13.41 9.44 1.68
CA THR A 66 -13.87 9.61 3.07
C THR A 66 -13.04 8.75 4.02
N ASP A 67 -13.04 9.09 5.31
CA ASP A 67 -12.33 8.30 6.34
C ASP A 67 -12.69 6.80 6.30
N ARG A 68 -13.96 6.49 6.04
CA ARG A 68 -14.43 5.09 5.94
C ARG A 68 -13.83 4.38 4.72
N GLU A 69 -13.79 5.07 3.59
CA GLU A 69 -13.20 4.53 2.36
C GLU A 69 -11.69 4.33 2.51
N ALA A 70 -11.00 5.32 3.07
CA ALA A 70 -9.58 5.24 3.40
C ALA A 70 -9.30 4.07 4.36
N TYR A 71 -10.15 3.86 5.37
CA TYR A 71 -10.00 2.75 6.31
C TYR A 71 -10.16 1.37 5.64
N ILE A 72 -11.07 1.22 4.68
CA ILE A 72 -11.20 -0.03 3.91
C ILE A 72 -9.91 -0.30 3.12
N VAL A 73 -9.33 0.72 2.47
CA VAL A 73 -8.06 0.56 1.75
C VAL A 73 -6.92 0.21 2.70
N TRP A 74 -6.85 0.87 3.85
CA TRP A 74 -5.84 0.57 4.86
C TRP A 74 -5.92 -0.89 5.31
N LEU A 75 -7.11 -1.41 5.63
CA LEU A 75 -7.27 -2.83 6.02
C LEU A 75 -6.85 -3.80 4.89
N LEU A 76 -7.18 -3.48 3.64
CA LEU A 76 -6.72 -4.26 2.48
C LEU A 76 -5.20 -4.21 2.35
N SER A 77 -4.59 -3.05 2.60
CA SER A 77 -3.13 -2.86 2.56
C SER A 77 -2.40 -3.68 3.62
N GLN A 78 -3.06 -4.00 4.74
CA GLN A 78 -2.56 -4.91 5.78
C GLN A 78 -2.75 -6.40 5.43
N GLY A 79 -3.35 -6.71 4.28
CA GLY A 79 -3.56 -8.07 3.81
C GLY A 79 -4.89 -8.71 4.22
N MET A 80 -5.82 -7.94 4.81
CA MET A 80 -7.15 -8.46 5.13
C MET A 80 -7.98 -8.68 3.87
N SER A 81 -8.80 -9.72 3.86
CA SER A 81 -9.76 -9.99 2.79
C SER A 81 -11.02 -9.13 2.93
N PHE A 82 -11.74 -8.93 1.83
CA PHE A 82 -13.04 -8.25 1.84
C PHE A 82 -14.05 -8.89 2.80
N LYS A 83 -14.00 -10.20 2.99
CA LYS A 83 -14.90 -10.91 3.90
C LYS A 83 -14.60 -10.56 5.35
N GLU A 84 -13.32 -10.54 5.73
CA GLU A 84 -12.89 -10.14 7.08
C GLU A 84 -13.24 -8.68 7.35
N ILE A 85 -12.97 -7.79 6.40
CA ILE A 85 -13.33 -6.36 6.49
C ILE A 85 -14.84 -6.18 6.64
N SER A 86 -15.63 -6.88 5.83
CA SER A 86 -17.10 -6.81 5.91
C SER A 86 -17.63 -7.26 7.26
N SER A 87 -17.04 -8.32 7.83
CA SER A 87 -17.38 -8.83 9.16
C SER A 87 -16.96 -7.86 10.26
N LEU A 88 -15.77 -7.25 10.15
CA LEU A 88 -15.24 -6.29 11.11
C LEU A 88 -16.10 -5.01 11.17
N LEU A 89 -16.51 -4.51 10.00
CA LEU A 89 -17.29 -3.28 9.87
C LEU A 89 -18.80 -3.50 10.02
N GLY A 90 -19.27 -4.74 10.14
CA GLY A 90 -20.69 -5.06 10.23
C GLY A 90 -21.49 -4.73 8.95
N ILE A 91 -20.84 -4.73 7.78
CA ILE A 91 -21.45 -4.45 6.47
C ILE A 91 -21.42 -5.68 5.57
N SER A 92 -22.16 -5.64 4.46
CA SER A 92 -22.16 -6.78 3.54
C SER A 92 -20.85 -6.87 2.74
N TYR A 93 -20.46 -8.10 2.39
CA TYR A 93 -19.34 -8.36 1.49
C TYR A 93 -19.47 -7.63 0.15
N ILE A 94 -20.69 -7.65 -0.42
CA ILE A 94 -20.99 -6.97 -1.68
C ILE A 94 -20.76 -5.46 -1.53
N HIS A 95 -21.25 -4.86 -0.45
CA HIS A 95 -21.07 -3.43 -0.21
C HIS A 95 -19.59 -3.06 -0.06
N THR A 96 -18.80 -3.88 0.64
CA THR A 96 -17.35 -3.67 0.78
C THR A 96 -16.65 -3.70 -0.58
N LYS A 97 -17.00 -4.67 -1.43
CA LYS A 97 -16.43 -4.80 -2.78
C LYS A 97 -16.83 -3.65 -3.70
N THR A 98 -18.10 -3.23 -3.67
CA THR A 98 -18.59 -2.09 -4.45
C THR A 98 -17.91 -0.80 -4.01
N THR A 99 -17.83 -0.55 -2.70
CA THR A 99 -17.14 0.61 -2.14
C THR A 99 -15.68 0.66 -2.61
N TYR A 100 -14.98 -0.47 -2.56
CA TYR A 100 -13.60 -0.53 -3.05
C TYR A 100 -13.49 -0.26 -4.56
N ASN A 101 -14.43 -0.75 -5.37
CA ASN A 101 -14.46 -0.43 -6.80
C ASN A 101 -14.68 1.07 -7.07
N ASP A 102 -15.50 1.73 -6.26
CA ASP A 102 -15.76 3.17 -6.33
C ASP A 102 -14.52 3.97 -5.93
N ILE A 103 -13.77 3.50 -4.92
CA ILE A 103 -12.47 4.07 -4.54
C ILE A 103 -11.48 3.98 -5.70
N LEU A 104 -11.34 2.81 -6.33
CA LEU A 104 -10.47 2.66 -7.50
C LEU A 104 -10.87 3.61 -8.64
N ASN A 105 -12.17 3.81 -8.87
CA ASN A 105 -12.65 4.80 -9.83
C ASN A 105 -12.21 6.22 -9.43
N LYS A 106 -12.37 6.63 -8.17
CA LYS A 106 -11.95 7.97 -7.70
C LYS A 106 -10.45 8.23 -7.88
N ILE A 107 -9.63 7.22 -7.62
CA ILE A 107 -8.16 7.32 -7.71
C ILE A 107 -7.71 7.36 -9.18
N CYS A 108 -8.28 6.49 -10.03
CA CYS A 108 -7.79 6.26 -11.39
C CYS A 108 -8.47 7.13 -12.46
N ILE A 109 -9.49 7.91 -12.11
CA ILE A 109 -10.11 8.87 -13.04
C ILE A 109 -9.30 10.17 -13.05
N ASP A 110 -9.01 10.63 -14.28
CA ASP A 110 -8.36 11.91 -14.63
C ASP A 110 -9.08 13.13 -14.05
#